data_AF-A0A9R1PWH9-F1
#
_entry.id   AF-A0A9R1PWH9-F1
#
_cell.length_a   1.000
_cell.length_b   1.000
_cell.length_c   1.000
_cell.angle_alpha   90.00
_cell.angle_beta   90.00
_cell.angle_gamma   90.00
#
_symmetry.space_group_name_H-M   'P 1'
#
loop_
_entity.id
_entity.type
_entity.pdbx_description
1 polymer ?
#
loop_
_entity_poly.entity_id
_entity_poly.type
_entity_poly.pdbx_seq_one_letter_code
_entity_poly.pdbx_strand_id
1 'polypeptide(L)'
;METPRRPESWVEISESVSRLCSFDAGGGGGVSVKLVQDNRMAHDKLVDSFLNKFFPSGYPYSVNEGYLTYTKFRSLQHFSSAMLHVLSTQILKDGMQHAGKLICSGMGARMDSEPKSWRIFADVLYDFGTALDFISPLCPQLFLEVAGLGNFAKGMAVVAARATRLPIYSSFAKEGNLSDLFAKGEAISTLFNVMGIGAGIGLSSTVCSTTQGKLIIGPLLSAVHIWGVMQEMRATPINTLNPQRTAMVVADFIKSGKVSSPAELRYREDLLFPNRLIEEAGSVKVGQPLRRVLSPRRVEELRSTFPNEKFLLTQKSDKAYMVLEQSATGEDALRGWLVAAFASDMERSGAGPRDTVLNDAYQKMESVFPMFVSEVKGRGWYTGQFLDGNHSRIAYTKSE
;
A
#
# COMPACT_ATOMS: atom_id res chain seq x y z
N MET A 1 35.04 -46.07 53.47
CA MET A 1 33.76 -45.33 53.42
C MET A 1 34.12 -43.89 53.74
N GLU A 2 34.33 -43.06 52.72
CA GLU A 2 34.72 -41.66 52.91
C GLU A 2 33.76 -40.73 52.17
N THR A 3 33.21 -39.85 53.00
CA THR A 3 32.36 -38.65 52.85
C THR A 3 31.71 -38.32 51.49
N PRO A 4 30.37 -38.16 51.45
CA PRO A 4 29.70 -37.58 50.28
C PRO A 4 30.08 -36.09 50.16
N ARG A 5 30.46 -35.66 48.95
CA ARG A 5 30.77 -34.26 48.64
C ARG A 5 29.61 -33.36 49.11
N ARG A 6 29.90 -32.35 49.94
CA ARG A 6 28.93 -31.29 50.27
C ARG A 6 28.48 -30.63 48.95
N PRO A 7 27.18 -30.42 48.73
CA PRO A 7 26.75 -29.61 47.62
C PRO A 7 27.18 -28.16 47.84
N GLU A 8 27.90 -27.58 46.87
CA GLU A 8 28.26 -26.16 46.87
C GLU A 8 26.98 -25.31 46.74
N SER A 9 26.85 -24.28 47.57
CA SER A 9 25.77 -23.30 47.50
C SER A 9 26.33 -21.90 47.26
N TRP A 10 25.74 -21.14 46.34
CA TRP A 10 26.16 -19.77 46.01
C TRP A 10 24.94 -18.85 45.87
N VAL A 11 25.16 -17.54 46.00
CA VAL A 11 24.12 -16.53 45.83
C VAL A 11 24.25 -15.91 44.45
N GLU A 12 23.17 -15.96 43.67
CA GLU A 12 23.08 -15.37 42.34
C GLU A 12 22.24 -14.09 42.42
N ILE A 13 22.81 -12.98 41.96
CA ILE A 13 22.15 -11.67 41.94
C ILE A 13 21.91 -11.30 40.49
N SER A 14 20.64 -11.18 40.10
CA SER A 14 20.26 -10.82 38.74
C SER A 14 19.20 -9.73 38.78
N GLU A 15 19.45 -8.64 38.03
CA GLU A 15 18.52 -7.54 37.78
C GLU A 15 17.65 -7.14 39.01
N SER A 16 18.30 -6.91 40.15
CA SER A 16 17.72 -6.47 41.45
C SER A 16 17.12 -7.54 42.39
N VAL A 17 17.27 -8.84 42.11
CA VAL A 17 16.82 -9.93 43.02
C VAL A 17 17.98 -10.88 43.35
N SER A 18 18.15 -11.17 44.65
CA SER A 18 19.15 -12.11 45.17
C SER A 18 18.53 -13.49 45.42
N ARG A 19 19.11 -14.55 44.86
CA ARG A 19 18.64 -15.93 44.98
C ARG A 19 19.76 -16.81 45.53
N LEU A 20 19.49 -17.59 46.57
CA LEU A 20 20.43 -18.59 47.10
C LEU A 20 20.18 -19.92 46.39
N CYS A 21 21.19 -20.42 45.69
CA CYS A 21 21.15 -21.62 44.87
C CYS A 21 22.05 -22.72 45.47
N SER A 22 21.61 -23.97 45.47
CA SER A 22 22.43 -25.13 45.87
C SER A 22 22.04 -26.40 45.09
N PHE A 23 23.00 -27.27 44.80
CA PHE A 23 22.73 -28.57 44.17
C PHE A 23 22.15 -29.59 45.16
N ASP A 24 21.20 -30.43 44.74
CA ASP A 24 20.63 -31.46 45.61
C ASP A 24 21.55 -32.71 45.66
N ALA A 25 21.80 -33.24 46.86
CA ALA A 25 22.78 -34.33 47.05
C ALA A 25 22.24 -35.75 46.73
N GLY A 26 20.99 -35.88 46.26
CA GLY A 26 20.32 -37.16 46.04
C GLY A 26 20.06 -37.49 44.56
N GLY A 27 21.06 -38.05 43.86
CA GLY A 27 20.89 -38.98 42.72
C GLY A 27 20.22 -38.54 41.41
N GLY A 28 19.55 -37.38 41.33
CA GLY A 28 19.00 -36.84 40.07
C GLY A 28 19.27 -35.33 40.00
N GLY A 29 20.13 -34.88 39.08
CA GLY A 29 20.74 -33.55 39.07
C GLY A 29 19.80 -32.35 38.90
N GLY A 30 19.03 -32.00 39.95
CA GLY A 30 18.25 -30.77 40.06
C GLY A 30 18.89 -29.71 40.97
N VAL A 31 18.62 -28.43 40.70
CA VAL A 31 19.09 -27.26 41.48
C VAL A 31 17.95 -26.72 42.36
N SER A 32 18.23 -26.46 43.64
CA SER A 32 17.31 -25.84 44.58
C SER A 32 17.57 -24.33 44.70
N VAL A 33 16.53 -23.49 44.62
CA VAL A 33 16.64 -22.01 44.60
C VAL A 33 15.69 -21.38 45.63
N LYS A 34 16.21 -20.51 46.50
CA LYS A 34 15.41 -19.71 47.49
C LYS A 34 15.65 -18.21 47.33
N LEU A 35 14.61 -17.39 47.43
CA LEU A 35 14.69 -15.93 47.29
C LEU A 35 15.11 -15.25 48.61
N VAL A 36 16.03 -14.27 48.57
CA VAL A 36 16.53 -13.51 49.73
C VAL A 36 16.05 -12.04 49.65
N GLN A 37 15.59 -11.45 50.76
CA GLN A 37 15.04 -10.08 50.82
C GLN A 37 16.16 -9.01 50.92
N ASP A 38 16.17 -7.98 50.05
CA ASP A 38 17.27 -6.97 49.91
C ASP A 38 17.01 -5.64 50.67
N ASN A 39 17.87 -5.35 51.67
CA ASN A 39 17.73 -4.24 52.63
C ASN A 39 18.50 -2.92 52.30
N ARG A 40 19.01 -2.71 51.08
CA ARG A 40 19.80 -1.48 50.73
C ARG A 40 18.97 -0.19 50.50
N MET A 41 19.59 0.99 50.72
CA MET A 41 18.98 2.34 50.64
C MET A 41 18.66 2.77 49.18
N ALA A 42 17.58 3.53 48.96
CA ALA A 42 16.99 3.74 47.62
C ALA A 42 17.86 4.53 46.62
N HIS A 43 18.68 5.47 47.11
CA HIS A 43 19.59 6.26 46.27
C HIS A 43 20.66 5.36 45.62
N ASP A 44 21.26 4.47 46.40
CA ASP A 44 22.31 3.58 45.92
C ASP A 44 21.74 2.56 44.93
N LYS A 45 20.49 2.12 45.14
CA LYS A 45 19.75 1.31 44.15
C LYS A 45 19.54 2.05 42.82
N LEU A 46 19.24 3.35 42.86
CA LEU A 46 19.03 4.18 41.67
C LEU A 46 20.35 4.47 40.93
N VAL A 47 21.41 4.79 41.66
CA VAL A 47 22.74 5.03 41.08
C VAL A 47 23.29 3.74 40.48
N ASP A 48 23.21 2.61 41.19
CA ASP A 48 23.62 1.30 40.66
C ASP A 48 22.78 0.91 39.45
N SER A 49 21.46 1.16 39.47
CA SER A 49 20.61 0.90 38.31
C SER A 49 21.00 1.75 37.11
N PHE A 50 21.29 3.04 37.32
CA PHE A 50 21.73 3.94 36.27
C PHE A 50 23.10 3.53 35.70
N LEU A 51 24.07 3.23 36.56
CA LEU A 51 25.40 2.79 36.15
C LEU A 51 25.34 1.45 35.43
N ASN A 52 24.58 0.47 35.93
CA ASN A 52 24.41 -0.82 35.26
C ASN A 52 23.67 -0.69 33.92
N LYS A 53 22.78 0.29 33.78
CA LYS A 53 22.01 0.51 32.55
C LYS A 53 22.82 1.22 31.47
N PHE A 54 23.65 2.20 31.86
CA PHE A 54 24.28 3.14 30.93
C PHE A 54 25.80 3.00 30.85
N PHE A 55 26.42 2.28 31.78
CA PHE A 55 27.86 2.00 31.80
C PHE A 55 28.12 0.49 31.75
N PRO A 56 29.31 0.05 31.29
CA PRO A 56 29.63 -1.36 31.16
C PRO A 56 29.65 -2.09 32.51
N SER A 57 29.33 -3.39 32.50
CA SER A 57 29.41 -4.24 33.68
C SER A 57 30.81 -4.19 34.31
N GLY A 58 30.88 -3.95 35.62
CA GLY A 58 32.15 -3.86 36.38
C GLY A 58 32.83 -2.48 36.36
N TYR A 59 32.18 -1.45 35.82
CA TYR A 59 32.65 -0.07 35.87
C TYR A 59 32.79 0.41 37.34
N PRO A 60 33.85 1.16 37.71
CA PRO A 60 34.88 1.75 36.85
C PRO A 60 36.08 0.86 36.55
N TYR A 61 36.22 -0.28 37.21
CA TYR A 61 37.43 -1.12 37.15
C TYR A 61 37.55 -1.95 35.87
N SER A 62 36.44 -2.17 35.15
CA SER A 62 36.42 -2.90 33.89
C SER A 62 36.79 -2.07 32.66
N VAL A 63 37.05 -0.77 32.81
CA VAL A 63 37.35 0.13 31.69
C VAL A 63 38.66 0.89 31.92
N ASN A 64 39.37 1.17 30.83
CA ASN A 64 40.63 1.92 30.88
C ASN A 64 40.42 3.37 31.32
N GLU A 65 41.47 3.95 31.91
CA GLU A 65 41.50 5.36 32.30
C GLU A 65 41.15 6.28 31.11
N GLY A 66 40.25 7.23 31.35
CA GLY A 66 39.76 8.16 30.32
C GLY A 66 38.40 7.80 29.70
N TYR A 67 37.84 6.61 29.95
CA TYR A 67 36.52 6.22 29.43
C TYR A 67 35.39 7.18 29.86
N LEU A 68 35.46 7.71 31.09
CA LEU A 68 34.48 8.68 31.58
C LEU A 68 34.59 10.02 30.83
N THR A 69 35.81 10.49 30.58
CA THR A 69 36.06 11.72 29.81
C THR A 69 35.58 11.56 28.38
N TYR A 70 35.89 10.42 27.77
CA TYR A 70 35.37 10.04 26.45
C TYR A 70 33.83 10.05 26.40
N THR A 71 33.18 9.43 27.39
CA THR A 71 31.70 9.36 27.46
C THR A 71 31.07 10.73 27.68
N LYS A 72 31.71 11.61 28.47
CA LYS A 72 31.28 13.00 28.66
C LYS A 72 31.31 13.77 27.34
N PHE A 73 32.40 13.69 26.57
CA PHE A 73 32.50 14.40 25.29
C PHE A 73 31.62 13.78 24.21
N ARG A 74 31.46 12.46 24.19
CA ARG A 74 30.50 11.78 23.30
C ARG A 74 29.06 12.22 23.58
N SER A 75 28.68 12.39 24.85
CA SER A 75 27.36 12.90 25.22
C SER A 75 27.17 14.36 24.77
N LEU A 76 28.19 15.21 24.98
CA LEU A 76 28.18 16.60 24.54
C LEU A 76 28.12 16.74 23.00
N GLN A 77 28.81 15.85 22.28
CA GLN A 77 28.74 15.74 20.82
C GLN A 77 27.32 15.40 20.34
N HIS A 78 26.69 14.37 20.91
CA HIS A 78 25.32 13.98 20.52
C HIS A 78 24.27 15.03 20.90
N PHE A 79 24.45 15.73 22.03
CA PHE A 79 23.58 16.83 22.44
C PHE A 79 23.69 18.03 21.49
N SER A 80 24.91 18.42 21.11
CA SER A 80 25.13 19.51 20.15
C SER A 80 24.65 19.15 18.74
N SER A 81 24.78 17.88 18.34
CA SER A 81 24.19 17.35 17.09
C SER A 81 22.66 17.42 17.08
N ALA A 82 22.00 17.24 18.24
CA ALA A 82 20.56 17.41 18.37
C ALA A 82 20.14 18.91 18.30
N MET A 83 20.97 19.83 18.82
CA MET A 83 20.74 21.28 18.69
C MET A 83 20.85 21.77 17.23
N LEU A 84 21.78 21.22 16.43
CA LEU A 84 21.84 21.44 14.97
C LEU A 84 20.60 20.91 14.23
N HIS A 85 19.97 19.86 14.76
CA HIS A 85 18.74 19.29 14.25
C HIS A 85 17.52 20.22 14.43
N VAL A 86 17.56 21.18 15.37
CA VAL A 86 16.47 22.14 15.66
C VAL A 86 16.58 23.44 14.84
N LEU A 87 17.77 23.80 14.35
CA LEU A 87 17.99 24.91 13.41
C LEU A 87 17.51 24.59 11.97
N SER A 88 16.80 23.48 11.79
CA SER A 88 16.44 22.87 10.49
C SER A 88 14.93 22.89 10.19
N THR A 89 14.24 24.03 10.36
CA THR A 89 12.82 24.15 9.97
C THR A 89 12.55 23.83 8.49
N GLN A 90 13.58 23.82 7.63
CA GLN A 90 13.52 23.23 6.29
C GLN A 90 13.55 21.70 6.30
N ILE A 91 14.33 21.02 7.16
CA ILE A 91 14.34 19.55 7.26
C ILE A 91 13.01 19.02 7.80
N LEU A 92 12.28 19.74 8.65
CA LEU A 92 10.94 19.26 9.04
C LEU A 92 9.95 19.30 7.87
N LYS A 93 9.99 20.37 7.06
CA LYS A 93 9.18 20.47 5.83
C LYS A 93 9.59 19.42 4.79
N ASP A 94 10.89 19.32 4.53
CA ASP A 94 11.45 18.32 3.61
C ASP A 94 11.23 16.91 4.15
N GLY A 95 11.35 16.71 5.46
CA GLY A 95 11.13 15.45 6.17
C GLY A 95 9.70 14.96 6.03
N MET A 96 8.72 15.87 6.14
CA MET A 96 7.32 15.57 5.85
C MET A 96 7.12 15.19 4.38
N GLN A 97 7.80 15.87 3.45
CA GLN A 97 7.77 15.46 2.04
C GLN A 97 8.34 14.04 1.84
N HIS A 98 9.46 13.70 2.47
CA HIS A 98 10.05 12.35 2.41
C HIS A 98 9.16 11.30 3.06
N ALA A 99 8.52 11.62 4.19
CA ALA A 99 7.52 10.76 4.82
C ALA A 99 6.34 10.49 3.88
N GLY A 100 5.82 11.54 3.22
CA GLY A 100 4.79 11.40 2.19
C GLY A 100 5.22 10.48 1.05
N LYS A 101 6.45 10.64 0.53
CA LYS A 101 7.02 9.76 -0.50
C LYS A 101 7.09 8.29 -0.04
N LEU A 102 7.54 8.04 1.19
CA LEU A 102 7.71 6.69 1.74
C LEU A 102 6.36 5.99 1.97
N ILE A 103 5.36 6.71 2.50
CA ILE A 103 4.02 6.16 2.67
C ILE A 103 3.41 5.83 1.31
N CYS A 104 3.57 6.74 0.35
CA CYS A 104 3.00 6.58 -0.98
C CYS A 104 3.67 5.44 -1.77
N SER A 105 4.97 5.18 -1.57
CA SER A 105 5.68 4.09 -2.26
C SER A 105 5.15 2.70 -1.87
N GLY A 106 4.70 2.51 -0.63
CA GLY A 106 4.02 1.29 -0.18
C GLY A 106 2.67 1.02 -0.88
N MET A 107 2.16 1.98 -1.65
CA MET A 107 0.89 1.89 -2.37
C MET A 107 1.06 1.62 -3.88
N GLY A 108 2.28 1.30 -4.34
CA GLY A 108 2.62 1.12 -5.76
C GLY A 108 1.67 0.18 -6.51
N ALA A 109 1.36 -1.01 -5.97
CA ALA A 109 0.47 -1.94 -6.67
C ALA A 109 -0.96 -1.39 -6.87
N ARG A 110 -1.43 -0.51 -5.98
CA ARG A 110 -2.73 0.18 -6.15
C ARG A 110 -2.67 1.19 -7.30
N MET A 111 -1.52 1.85 -7.47
CA MET A 111 -1.28 2.76 -8.59
C MET A 111 -1.19 2.02 -9.92
N ASP A 112 -0.60 0.82 -9.93
CA ASP A 112 -0.58 -0.02 -11.14
C ASP A 112 -1.98 -0.50 -11.52
N SER A 113 -2.80 -0.87 -10.52
CA SER A 113 -4.19 -1.31 -10.73
C SER A 113 -5.11 -0.18 -11.23
N GLU A 114 -5.02 1.01 -10.62
CA GLU A 114 -5.90 2.16 -10.89
C GLU A 114 -5.14 3.44 -11.26
N PRO A 115 -4.30 3.44 -12.30
CA PRO A 115 -3.36 4.54 -12.58
C PRO A 115 -4.05 5.85 -12.95
N LYS A 116 -5.25 5.81 -13.56
CA LYS A 116 -6.05 7.01 -13.87
C LYS A 116 -6.50 7.73 -12.60
N SER A 117 -7.12 6.99 -11.69
CA SER A 117 -7.63 7.51 -10.43
C SER A 117 -6.49 8.01 -9.54
N TRP A 118 -5.36 7.29 -9.54
CA TRP A 118 -4.15 7.71 -8.82
C TRP A 118 -3.47 8.93 -9.43
N ARG A 119 -3.53 9.13 -10.76
CA ARG A 119 -3.07 10.38 -11.38
C ARG A 119 -3.91 11.56 -10.92
N ILE A 120 -5.24 11.45 -11.02
CA ILE A 120 -6.15 12.51 -10.54
C ILE A 120 -5.91 12.80 -9.06
N PHE A 121 -5.78 11.76 -8.22
CA PHE A 121 -5.48 11.92 -6.80
C PHE A 121 -4.14 12.62 -6.56
N ALA A 122 -3.12 12.31 -7.36
CA ALA A 122 -1.82 12.96 -7.27
C ALA A 122 -1.92 14.47 -7.52
N ASP A 123 -2.58 14.86 -8.61
CA ASP A 123 -2.71 16.28 -8.98
C ASP A 123 -3.60 17.05 -7.99
N VAL A 124 -4.68 16.42 -7.48
CA VAL A 124 -5.49 16.98 -6.38
C VAL A 124 -4.66 17.18 -5.11
N LEU A 125 -3.85 16.20 -4.71
CA LEU A 125 -2.97 16.34 -3.54
C LEU A 125 -1.89 17.41 -3.75
N TYR A 126 -1.38 17.55 -4.98
CA TYR A 126 -0.37 18.55 -5.29
C TYR A 126 -0.94 19.97 -5.19
N ASP A 127 -2.13 20.17 -5.75
CA ASP A 127 -2.87 21.43 -5.66
C ASP A 127 -3.23 21.75 -4.20
N PHE A 128 -3.71 20.76 -3.45
CA PHE A 128 -3.99 20.90 -2.02
C PHE A 128 -2.74 21.30 -1.24
N GLY A 129 -1.60 20.62 -1.47
CA GLY A 129 -0.36 20.97 -0.82
C GLY A 129 0.14 22.37 -1.19
N THR A 130 -0.08 22.81 -2.43
CA THR A 130 0.24 24.17 -2.90
C THR A 130 -0.66 25.21 -2.26
N ALA A 131 -1.94 24.92 -2.07
CA ALA A 131 -2.87 25.78 -1.33
C ALA A 131 -2.44 25.92 0.14
N LEU A 132 -1.99 24.83 0.79
CA LEU A 132 -1.48 24.89 2.16
C LEU A 132 -0.19 25.71 2.28
N ASP A 133 0.72 25.63 1.31
CA ASP A 133 1.90 26.51 1.29
C ASP A 133 1.51 27.98 1.23
N PHE A 134 0.47 28.32 0.46
CA PHE A 134 -0.06 29.68 0.38
C PHE A 134 -0.78 30.12 1.66
N ILE A 135 -1.53 29.22 2.31
CA ILE A 135 -2.27 29.51 3.55
C ILE A 135 -1.33 29.57 4.76
N SER A 136 -0.24 28.82 4.76
CA SER A 136 0.66 28.70 5.91
C SER A 136 1.12 30.04 6.51
N PRO A 137 1.50 31.09 5.72
CA PRO A 137 1.92 32.37 6.29
C PRO A 137 0.76 33.15 6.93
N LEU A 138 -0.49 32.83 6.59
CA LEU A 138 -1.69 33.41 7.20
C LEU A 138 -2.01 32.80 8.56
N CYS A 139 -1.35 31.70 8.93
CA CYS A 139 -1.48 31.03 10.22
C CYS A 139 -0.11 30.92 10.92
N PRO A 140 0.52 32.03 11.37
CA PRO A 140 1.88 32.01 11.93
C PRO A 140 2.06 31.02 13.08
N GLN A 141 1.03 30.86 13.91
CA GLN A 141 1.00 29.96 15.06
C GLN A 141 0.94 28.47 14.71
N LEU A 142 0.50 28.12 13.49
CA LEU A 142 0.44 26.76 12.95
C LEU A 142 1.27 26.62 11.66
N PHE A 143 2.22 27.52 11.45
CA PHE A 143 2.93 27.63 10.18
C PHE A 143 3.62 26.31 9.81
N LEU A 144 4.27 25.69 10.79
CA LEU A 144 5.04 24.47 10.59
C LEU A 144 4.13 23.27 10.30
N GLU A 145 3.00 23.18 10.98
CA GLU A 145 2.00 22.12 10.81
C GLU A 145 1.34 22.22 9.44
N VAL A 146 0.88 23.42 9.06
CA VAL A 146 0.22 23.66 7.77
C VAL A 146 1.19 23.48 6.61
N ALA A 147 2.40 24.06 6.69
CA ALA A 147 3.41 23.89 5.65
C ALA A 147 3.99 22.45 5.61
N GLY A 148 4.11 21.79 6.76
CA GLY A 148 4.53 20.39 6.85
C GLY A 148 3.51 19.46 6.20
N LEU A 149 2.21 19.66 6.47
CA LEU A 149 1.13 18.93 5.81
C LEU A 149 1.09 19.20 4.30
N GLY A 150 1.34 20.44 3.88
CA GLY A 150 1.47 20.80 2.47
C GLY A 150 2.57 20.03 1.75
N ASN A 151 3.76 19.98 2.36
CA ASN A 151 4.90 19.23 1.82
C ASN A 151 4.68 17.71 1.87
N PHE A 152 4.02 17.19 2.90
CA PHE A 152 3.60 15.79 2.97
C PHE A 152 2.70 15.42 1.78
N ALA A 153 1.65 16.21 1.53
CA ALA A 153 0.73 16.01 0.42
C ALA A 153 1.45 16.04 -0.94
N LYS A 154 2.34 17.03 -1.15
CA LYS A 154 3.20 17.10 -2.34
C LYS A 154 4.13 15.90 -2.47
N GLY A 155 4.67 15.39 -1.37
CA GLY A 155 5.52 14.20 -1.32
C GLY A 155 4.79 12.97 -1.86
N MET A 156 3.55 12.74 -1.40
CA MET A 156 2.68 11.68 -1.92
C MET A 156 2.35 11.91 -3.40
N ALA A 157 1.91 13.12 -3.75
CA ALA A 157 1.54 13.47 -5.12
C ALA A 157 2.65 13.18 -6.13
N VAL A 158 3.89 13.57 -5.83
CA VAL A 158 5.04 13.35 -6.72
C VAL A 158 5.28 11.85 -6.97
N VAL A 159 5.15 11.00 -5.95
CA VAL A 159 5.33 9.55 -6.13
C VAL A 159 4.20 8.97 -6.97
N ALA A 160 2.94 9.30 -6.66
CA ALA A 160 1.79 8.82 -7.39
C ALA A 160 1.81 9.27 -8.87
N ALA A 161 2.13 10.54 -9.15
CA ALA A 161 2.22 11.06 -10.51
C ALA A 161 3.32 10.35 -11.32
N ARG A 162 4.49 10.09 -10.70
CA ARG A 162 5.61 9.39 -11.35
C ARG A 162 5.30 7.91 -11.59
N ALA A 163 4.78 7.20 -10.58
CA ALA A 163 4.46 5.78 -10.67
C ALA A 163 3.41 5.50 -11.76
N THR A 164 2.40 6.35 -11.88
CA THR A 164 1.34 6.20 -12.89
C THR A 164 1.77 6.56 -14.31
N ARG A 165 2.94 7.20 -14.49
CA ARG A 165 3.39 7.67 -15.82
C ARG A 165 3.68 6.54 -16.78
N LEU A 166 4.40 5.52 -16.34
CA LEU A 166 4.73 4.37 -17.18
C LEU A 166 3.49 3.62 -17.69
N PRO A 167 2.53 3.19 -16.84
CA PRO A 167 1.35 2.49 -17.33
C PRO A 167 0.51 3.35 -18.29
N ILE A 168 0.40 4.66 -18.04
CA ILE A 168 -0.30 5.59 -18.94
C ILE A 168 0.39 5.68 -20.30
N TYR A 169 1.69 5.97 -20.35
CA TYR A 169 2.42 6.12 -21.61
C TYR A 169 2.52 4.79 -22.37
N SER A 170 2.68 3.67 -21.66
CA SER A 170 2.68 2.34 -22.27
C SER A 170 1.37 2.00 -22.99
N SER A 171 0.23 2.55 -22.53
CA SER A 171 -1.07 2.33 -23.18
C SER A 171 -1.23 3.02 -24.54
N PHE A 172 -0.42 4.05 -24.80
CA PHE A 172 -0.37 4.75 -26.09
C PHE A 172 0.75 4.23 -27.01
N ALA A 173 1.75 3.56 -26.44
CA ALA A 173 2.90 3.09 -27.19
C ALA A 173 2.52 1.98 -28.18
N LYS A 174 3.05 2.09 -29.39
CA LYS A 174 2.95 1.10 -30.47
C LYS A 174 4.33 0.94 -31.11
N GLU A 175 4.61 -0.21 -31.71
CA GLU A 175 5.89 -0.43 -32.44
C GLU A 175 7.15 -0.17 -31.57
N GLY A 176 7.04 -0.32 -30.24
CA GLY A 176 8.16 -0.07 -29.32
C GLY A 176 8.55 1.41 -29.16
N ASN A 177 7.71 2.36 -29.59
CA ASN A 177 8.00 3.80 -29.56
C ASN A 177 7.87 4.49 -28.18
N LEU A 178 7.97 3.72 -27.09
CA LEU A 178 7.71 4.21 -25.73
C LEU A 178 8.59 5.42 -25.37
N SER A 179 9.90 5.33 -25.65
CA SER A 179 10.86 6.40 -25.33
C SER A 179 10.57 7.71 -26.09
N ASP A 180 10.12 7.63 -27.35
CA ASP A 180 9.74 8.82 -28.13
C ASP A 180 8.49 9.47 -27.54
N LEU A 181 7.48 8.68 -27.16
CA LEU A 181 6.29 9.20 -26.50
C LEU A 181 6.65 9.94 -25.21
N PHE A 182 7.54 9.37 -24.37
CA PHE A 182 8.04 10.03 -23.17
C PHE A 182 8.74 11.37 -23.48
N ALA A 183 9.63 11.39 -24.48
CA ALA A 183 10.36 12.59 -24.86
C ALA A 183 9.42 13.70 -25.37
N LYS A 184 8.43 13.37 -26.21
CA LYS A 184 7.43 14.32 -26.72
C LYS A 184 6.49 14.80 -25.63
N GLY A 185 6.05 13.92 -24.73
CA GLY A 185 5.23 14.27 -23.58
C GLY A 185 5.93 15.27 -22.65
N GLU A 186 7.20 15.02 -22.31
CA GLU A 186 8.01 15.95 -21.49
C GLU A 186 8.26 17.28 -22.22
N ALA A 187 8.47 17.26 -23.54
CA ALA A 187 8.64 18.48 -24.32
C ALA A 187 7.39 19.37 -24.31
N ILE A 188 6.21 18.80 -24.54
CA ILE A 188 4.93 19.52 -24.48
C ILE A 188 4.70 20.06 -23.08
N SER A 189 4.87 19.23 -22.05
CA SER A 189 4.74 19.65 -20.65
C SER A 189 5.66 20.82 -20.31
N THR A 190 6.93 20.76 -20.72
CA THR A 190 7.92 21.83 -20.49
C THR A 190 7.52 23.14 -21.18
N LEU A 191 7.10 23.08 -22.45
CA LEU A 191 6.66 24.25 -23.21
C LEU A 191 5.51 24.98 -22.50
N PHE A 192 4.45 24.23 -22.15
CA PHE A 192 3.27 24.81 -21.50
C PHE A 192 3.55 25.25 -20.06
N ASN A 193 4.47 24.60 -19.34
CA ASN A 193 4.93 25.06 -18.03
C ASN A 193 5.63 26.43 -18.13
N VAL A 194 6.51 26.63 -19.11
CA VAL A 194 7.15 27.94 -19.35
C VAL A 194 6.12 29.02 -19.68
N MET A 195 5.15 28.72 -20.54
CA MET A 195 4.04 29.65 -20.84
C MET A 195 3.20 29.96 -19.59
N GLY A 196 2.91 28.93 -18.78
CA GLY A 196 2.17 29.07 -17.52
C GLY A 196 2.89 29.92 -16.48
N ILE A 197 4.22 29.78 -16.35
CA ILE A 197 5.03 30.64 -15.48
C ILE A 197 4.94 32.10 -15.94
N GLY A 198 5.06 32.37 -17.24
CA GLY A 198 4.92 33.72 -17.79
C GLY A 198 3.55 34.35 -17.49
N ALA A 199 2.47 33.61 -17.73
CA ALA A 199 1.11 34.04 -17.38
C ALA A 199 0.93 34.23 -15.86
N GLY A 200 1.52 33.35 -15.05
CA GLY A 200 1.49 33.40 -13.58
C GLY A 200 2.18 34.62 -13.01
N ILE A 201 3.35 35.02 -13.55
CA ILE A 201 4.04 36.26 -13.18
C ILE A 201 3.14 37.48 -13.49
N GLY A 202 2.52 37.51 -14.67
CA GLY A 202 1.57 38.56 -15.05
C GLY A 202 0.39 38.65 -14.09
N LEU A 203 -0.25 37.52 -13.76
CA LEU A 203 -1.33 37.46 -12.77
C LEU A 203 -0.88 37.91 -11.38
N SER A 204 0.31 37.48 -10.95
CA SER A 204 0.90 37.86 -9.65
C SER A 204 1.15 39.36 -9.54
N SER A 205 1.51 40.02 -10.65
CA SER A 205 1.71 41.48 -10.69
C SER A 205 0.41 42.30 -10.75
N THR A 206 -0.73 41.65 -10.98
CA THR A 206 -2.03 42.31 -11.17
C THR A 206 -3.03 41.88 -10.07
N VAL A 207 -3.98 40.99 -10.40
CA VAL A 207 -5.07 40.56 -9.49
C VAL A 207 -4.54 39.84 -8.27
N CYS A 208 -3.49 39.01 -8.45
CA CYS A 208 -2.87 38.26 -7.37
C CYS A 208 -1.80 39.07 -6.61
N SER A 209 -1.75 40.40 -6.75
CA SER A 209 -0.95 41.25 -5.86
C SER A 209 -1.52 41.27 -4.42
N THR A 210 -2.83 41.06 -4.29
CA THR A 210 -3.54 41.01 -3.00
C THR A 210 -3.78 39.57 -2.54
N THR A 211 -3.86 39.36 -1.22
CA THR A 211 -4.22 38.05 -0.64
C THR A 211 -5.61 37.59 -1.08
N GLN A 212 -6.58 38.50 -1.15
CA GLN A 212 -7.93 38.19 -1.62
C GLN A 212 -7.95 37.72 -3.08
N GLY A 213 -7.19 38.40 -3.96
CA GLY A 213 -7.07 37.99 -5.36
C GLY A 213 -6.49 36.58 -5.50
N LYS A 214 -5.44 36.25 -4.73
CA LYS A 214 -4.87 34.89 -4.68
C LYS A 214 -5.87 33.84 -4.18
N LEU A 215 -6.66 34.17 -3.16
CA LEU A 215 -7.70 33.28 -2.62
C LEU A 215 -8.86 33.02 -3.58
N ILE A 216 -9.08 33.88 -4.56
CA ILE A 216 -10.09 33.70 -5.61
C ILE A 216 -9.49 32.97 -6.82
N ILE A 217 -8.38 33.49 -7.35
CA ILE A 217 -7.75 32.98 -8.58
C ILE A 217 -7.12 31.59 -8.36
N GLY A 218 -6.52 31.33 -7.20
CA GLY A 218 -5.88 30.04 -6.89
C GLY A 218 -6.84 28.85 -7.01
N PRO A 219 -7.99 28.84 -6.29
CA PRO A 219 -8.98 27.78 -6.42
C PRO A 219 -9.58 27.66 -7.83
N LEU A 220 -9.76 28.77 -8.56
CA LEU A 220 -10.25 28.73 -9.94
C LEU A 220 -9.25 28.05 -10.88
N LEU A 221 -7.96 28.39 -10.77
CA LEU A 221 -6.90 27.75 -11.54
C LEU A 221 -6.77 26.26 -11.18
N SER A 222 -6.86 25.92 -9.89
CA SER A 222 -6.87 24.53 -9.44
C SER A 222 -8.07 23.76 -10.00
N ALA A 223 -9.27 24.33 -9.99
CA ALA A 223 -10.45 23.70 -10.59
C ALA A 223 -10.27 23.41 -12.09
N VAL A 224 -9.70 24.37 -12.83
CA VAL A 224 -9.37 24.18 -14.26
C VAL A 224 -8.30 23.10 -14.45
N HIS A 225 -7.26 23.10 -13.62
CA HIS A 225 -6.19 22.09 -13.64
C HIS A 225 -6.75 20.69 -13.41
N ILE A 226 -7.50 20.46 -12.32
CA ILE A 226 -8.10 19.15 -12.01
C ILE A 226 -9.10 18.72 -13.07
N TRP A 227 -9.89 19.65 -13.64
CA TRP A 227 -10.76 19.33 -14.77
C TRP A 227 -9.95 18.85 -15.98
N GLY A 228 -8.84 19.53 -16.31
CA GLY A 228 -7.94 19.14 -17.39
C GLY A 228 -7.36 17.73 -17.19
N VAL A 229 -6.86 17.44 -15.99
CA VAL A 229 -6.35 16.11 -15.61
C VAL A 229 -7.44 15.03 -15.72
N MET A 230 -8.68 15.35 -15.31
CA MET A 230 -9.82 14.43 -15.46
C MET A 230 -10.09 14.09 -16.93
N GLN A 231 -10.04 15.09 -17.84
CA GLN A 231 -10.21 14.83 -19.27
C GLN A 231 -9.02 14.05 -19.86
N GLU A 232 -7.79 14.37 -19.45
CA GLU A 232 -6.57 13.63 -19.84
C GLU A 232 -6.70 12.14 -19.49
N MET A 233 -7.11 11.84 -18.25
CA MET A 233 -7.26 10.46 -17.79
C MET A 233 -8.43 9.73 -18.45
N ARG A 234 -9.55 10.41 -18.71
CA ARG A 234 -10.67 9.84 -19.48
C ARG A 234 -10.28 9.48 -20.91
N ALA A 235 -9.37 10.23 -21.53
CA ALA A 235 -8.88 9.96 -22.88
C ALA A 235 -7.84 8.82 -22.97
N THR A 236 -7.32 8.34 -21.84
CA THR A 236 -6.25 7.33 -21.81
C THR A 236 -6.79 5.90 -21.99
N PRO A 237 -6.37 5.12 -23.01
CA PRO A 237 -6.93 3.79 -23.31
C PRO A 237 -6.13 2.65 -22.64
N ILE A 238 -6.17 2.55 -21.31
CA ILE A 238 -5.37 1.53 -20.60
C ILE A 238 -5.91 0.12 -20.85
N ASN A 239 -5.04 -0.74 -21.37
CA ASN A 239 -5.37 -2.08 -21.84
C ASN A 239 -5.08 -3.23 -20.86
N THR A 240 -4.56 -2.94 -19.67
CA THR A 240 -4.39 -3.94 -18.60
C THR A 240 -5.73 -4.30 -17.94
N LEU A 241 -5.83 -5.45 -17.31
CA LEU A 241 -7.04 -5.84 -16.59
C LEU A 241 -6.93 -5.48 -15.11
N ASN A 242 -7.95 -4.82 -14.58
CA ASN A 242 -8.16 -4.54 -13.16
C ASN A 242 -9.62 -4.92 -12.79
N PRO A 243 -10.04 -4.87 -11.52
CA PRO A 243 -11.38 -5.31 -11.12
C PRO A 243 -12.51 -4.62 -11.91
N GLN A 244 -12.41 -3.30 -12.11
CA GLN A 244 -13.43 -2.52 -12.80
C GLN A 244 -13.48 -2.82 -14.31
N ARG A 245 -12.33 -2.75 -15.00
CA ARG A 245 -12.22 -2.99 -16.44
C ARG A 245 -12.59 -4.42 -16.80
N THR A 246 -12.19 -5.40 -15.99
CA THR A 246 -12.61 -6.80 -16.15
C THR A 246 -14.12 -6.94 -16.02
N ALA A 247 -14.72 -6.34 -14.99
CA ALA A 247 -16.17 -6.39 -14.80
C ALA A 247 -16.92 -5.74 -15.96
N MET A 248 -16.45 -4.60 -16.48
CA MET A 248 -17.05 -3.92 -17.63
C MET A 248 -16.95 -4.75 -18.92
N VAL A 249 -15.79 -5.36 -19.18
CA VAL A 249 -15.57 -6.26 -20.34
C VAL A 249 -16.49 -7.46 -20.29
N VAL A 250 -16.63 -8.07 -19.11
CA VAL A 250 -17.52 -9.23 -18.89
C VAL A 250 -18.98 -8.82 -19.04
N ALA A 251 -19.40 -7.69 -18.46
CA ALA A 251 -20.77 -7.18 -18.60
C ALA A 251 -21.15 -6.92 -20.07
N ASP A 252 -20.26 -6.31 -20.85
CA ASP A 252 -20.50 -6.06 -22.28
C ASP A 252 -20.67 -7.38 -23.05
N PHE A 253 -19.84 -8.38 -22.75
CA PHE A 253 -19.92 -9.71 -23.37
C PHE A 253 -21.21 -10.45 -23.00
N ILE A 254 -21.58 -10.47 -21.72
CA ILE A 254 -22.83 -11.10 -21.26
C ILE A 254 -24.05 -10.46 -21.93
N LYS A 255 -24.04 -9.13 -22.07
CA LYS A 255 -25.17 -8.38 -22.63
C LYS A 255 -25.29 -8.46 -24.16
N SER A 256 -24.17 -8.48 -24.87
CA SER A 256 -24.15 -8.27 -26.33
C SER A 256 -23.41 -9.34 -27.14
N GLY A 257 -22.71 -10.25 -26.47
CA GLY A 257 -21.79 -11.21 -27.09
C GLY A 257 -20.52 -10.56 -27.66
N LYS A 258 -20.30 -9.25 -27.44
CA LYS A 258 -19.15 -8.49 -27.95
C LYS A 258 -18.36 -7.88 -26.80
N VAL A 259 -17.06 -7.64 -27.03
CA VAL A 259 -16.17 -6.98 -26.07
C VAL A 259 -15.79 -5.58 -26.59
N SER A 260 -15.93 -4.57 -25.73
CA SER A 260 -15.42 -3.23 -26.00
C SER A 260 -13.88 -3.22 -25.97
N SER A 261 -13.26 -2.49 -26.88
CA SER A 261 -11.82 -2.21 -26.83
C SER A 261 -11.46 -1.22 -25.70
N PRO A 262 -10.18 -1.16 -25.26
CA PRO A 262 -9.73 -0.15 -24.30
C PRO A 262 -10.06 1.29 -24.73
N ALA A 263 -10.06 1.57 -26.03
CA ALA A 263 -10.37 2.89 -26.57
C ALA A 263 -11.86 3.26 -26.48
N GLU A 264 -12.76 2.28 -26.61
CA GLU A 264 -14.21 2.48 -26.44
C GLU A 264 -14.59 2.54 -24.95
N LEU A 265 -13.93 1.71 -24.13
CA LEU A 265 -14.25 1.56 -22.72
C LEU A 265 -13.77 2.75 -21.85
N ARG A 266 -12.69 3.43 -22.24
CA ARG A 266 -12.00 4.45 -21.43
C ARG A 266 -12.87 5.57 -20.85
N TYR A 267 -13.96 5.94 -21.53
CA TYR A 267 -14.88 7.01 -21.10
C TYR A 267 -15.99 6.52 -20.16
N ARG A 268 -16.15 5.20 -20.01
CA ARG A 268 -17.16 4.58 -19.13
C ARG A 268 -16.60 4.22 -17.75
N GLU A 269 -15.29 4.29 -17.56
CA GLU A 269 -14.64 4.05 -16.27
C GLU A 269 -15.06 5.13 -15.24
N ASP A 270 -15.37 4.68 -14.03
CA ASP A 270 -15.58 5.55 -12.87
C ASP A 270 -14.22 5.85 -12.21
N LEU A 271 -13.72 7.05 -12.43
CA LEU A 271 -12.40 7.48 -11.96
C LEU A 271 -12.41 7.98 -10.51
N LEU A 272 -13.58 8.23 -9.92
CA LEU A 272 -13.71 8.70 -8.53
C LEU A 272 -13.97 7.53 -7.58
N PHE A 273 -14.74 6.54 -8.04
CA PHE A 273 -15.13 5.37 -7.25
C PHE A 273 -14.83 4.06 -8.02
N PRO A 274 -13.56 3.72 -8.24
CA PRO A 274 -13.17 2.55 -9.04
C PRO A 274 -13.62 1.20 -8.45
N ASN A 275 -13.91 1.16 -7.15
CA ASN A 275 -14.35 -0.05 -6.44
C ASN A 275 -15.87 -0.33 -6.55
N ARG A 276 -16.61 0.40 -7.38
CA ARG A 276 -18.04 0.16 -7.60
C ARG A 276 -18.24 -1.18 -8.30
N LEU A 277 -19.09 -2.02 -7.71
CA LEU A 277 -19.43 -3.33 -8.26
C LEU A 277 -20.39 -3.18 -9.45
N ILE A 278 -20.23 -4.05 -10.44
CA ILE A 278 -21.07 -4.10 -11.64
C ILE A 278 -21.94 -5.35 -11.53
N GLU A 279 -23.25 -5.13 -11.43
CA GLU A 279 -24.23 -6.18 -11.16
C GLU A 279 -24.38 -7.17 -12.32
N GLU A 280 -24.21 -6.69 -13.55
CA GLU A 280 -24.22 -7.50 -14.77
C GLU A 280 -23.00 -8.43 -14.87
N ALA A 281 -21.94 -8.14 -14.12
CA ALA A 281 -20.72 -8.93 -14.05
C ALA A 281 -20.61 -9.72 -12.73
N GLY A 282 -21.74 -10.01 -12.07
CA GLY A 282 -21.80 -10.84 -10.87
C GLY A 282 -21.33 -10.18 -9.57
N SER A 283 -21.17 -8.84 -9.55
CA SER A 283 -20.82 -8.08 -8.34
C SER A 283 -19.57 -8.62 -7.61
N VAL A 284 -18.53 -8.94 -8.36
CA VAL A 284 -17.33 -9.62 -7.85
C VAL A 284 -16.45 -8.69 -7.01
N LYS A 285 -16.14 -9.12 -5.79
CA LYS A 285 -15.09 -8.58 -4.94
C LYS A 285 -13.87 -9.50 -4.98
N VAL A 286 -12.76 -9.00 -5.50
CA VAL A 286 -11.48 -9.71 -5.48
C VAL A 286 -10.64 -9.35 -4.26
N GLY A 287 -9.71 -10.23 -3.94
CA GLY A 287 -8.54 -9.84 -3.16
C GLY A 287 -8.73 -9.75 -1.66
N GLN A 288 -9.82 -10.33 -1.16
CA GLN A 288 -10.04 -10.48 0.27
C GLN A 288 -9.19 -11.64 0.80
N PRO A 289 -8.65 -11.55 2.03
CA PRO A 289 -7.94 -12.66 2.65
C PRO A 289 -8.81 -13.92 2.70
N LEU A 290 -8.26 -15.06 2.25
CA LEU A 290 -8.99 -16.34 2.14
C LEU A 290 -9.79 -16.67 3.41
N ARG A 291 -9.18 -16.52 4.58
CA ARG A 291 -9.79 -16.77 5.90
C ARG A 291 -11.05 -15.95 6.21
N ARG A 292 -11.24 -14.79 5.58
CA ARG A 292 -12.44 -13.95 5.76
C ARG A 292 -13.60 -14.43 4.88
N VAL A 293 -13.27 -15.12 3.79
CA VAL A 293 -14.22 -15.45 2.74
C VAL A 293 -14.63 -16.92 2.82
N LEU A 294 -13.68 -17.83 3.05
CA LEU A 294 -13.87 -19.28 2.92
C LEU A 294 -13.45 -20.03 4.19
N SER A 295 -14.20 -21.08 4.52
CA SER A 295 -13.82 -22.09 5.52
C SER A 295 -12.95 -23.17 4.87
N PRO A 296 -12.11 -23.90 5.64
CA PRO A 296 -11.24 -24.94 5.08
C PRO A 296 -11.99 -26.00 4.26
N ARG A 297 -13.13 -26.50 4.77
CA ARG A 297 -13.99 -27.46 4.06
C ARG A 297 -14.46 -26.92 2.70
N ARG A 298 -14.88 -25.64 2.67
CA ARG A 298 -15.36 -25.03 1.43
C ARG A 298 -14.23 -24.81 0.41
N VAL A 299 -12.99 -24.62 0.87
CA VAL A 299 -11.82 -24.56 -0.04
C VAL A 299 -11.60 -25.91 -0.72
N GLU A 300 -11.70 -27.02 0.01
CA GLU A 300 -11.58 -28.37 -0.55
C GLU A 300 -12.69 -28.67 -1.56
N GLU A 301 -13.95 -28.35 -1.21
CA GLU A 301 -15.10 -28.49 -2.11
C GLU A 301 -14.92 -27.70 -3.41
N LEU A 302 -14.57 -26.41 -3.31
CA LEU A 302 -14.39 -25.55 -4.49
C LEU A 302 -13.21 -25.99 -5.36
N ARG A 303 -12.15 -26.53 -4.77
CA ARG A 303 -11.04 -27.12 -5.52
C ARG A 303 -11.45 -28.38 -6.29
N SER A 304 -12.31 -29.20 -5.71
CA SER A 304 -12.87 -30.35 -6.44
C SER A 304 -13.78 -29.91 -7.60
N THR A 305 -14.43 -28.76 -7.46
CA THR A 305 -15.32 -28.18 -8.46
C THR A 305 -14.54 -27.53 -9.61
N PHE A 306 -13.41 -26.87 -9.30
CA PHE A 306 -12.57 -26.16 -10.27
C PHE A 306 -11.12 -26.69 -10.26
N PRO A 307 -10.87 -27.94 -10.67
CA PRO A 307 -9.58 -28.60 -10.44
C PRO A 307 -8.39 -27.93 -11.15
N ASN A 308 -8.63 -27.24 -12.27
CA ASN A 308 -7.59 -26.62 -13.10
C ASN A 308 -7.53 -25.09 -12.97
N GLU A 309 -8.38 -24.50 -12.13
CA GLU A 309 -8.52 -23.05 -12.07
C GLU A 309 -7.66 -22.43 -10.97
N LYS A 310 -7.08 -21.27 -11.27
CA LYS A 310 -6.25 -20.50 -10.33
C LYS A 310 -7.06 -19.49 -9.51
N PHE A 311 -8.35 -19.73 -9.38
CA PHE A 311 -9.25 -18.91 -8.59
C PHE A 311 -10.18 -19.77 -7.74
N LEU A 312 -10.60 -19.21 -6.62
CA LEU A 312 -11.70 -19.73 -5.81
C LEU A 312 -12.82 -18.70 -5.81
N LEU A 313 -14.03 -19.15 -6.09
CA LEU A 313 -15.21 -18.30 -6.15
C LEU A 313 -16.27 -18.78 -5.16
N THR A 314 -16.84 -17.85 -4.40
CA THR A 314 -18.00 -18.14 -3.56
C THR A 314 -18.96 -16.97 -3.58
N GLN A 315 -20.25 -17.29 -3.51
CA GLN A 315 -21.30 -16.29 -3.49
C GLN A 315 -21.84 -16.14 -2.07
N LYS A 316 -21.83 -14.90 -1.57
CA LYS A 316 -22.41 -14.55 -0.27
C LYS A 316 -23.37 -13.38 -0.46
N SER A 317 -24.64 -13.64 -0.20
CA SER A 317 -25.74 -12.70 -0.43
C SER A 317 -25.78 -12.28 -1.91
N ASP A 318 -25.64 -10.98 -2.19
CA ASP A 318 -25.68 -10.34 -3.50
C ASP A 318 -24.29 -10.19 -4.16
N LYS A 319 -23.23 -10.72 -3.53
CA LYS A 319 -21.83 -10.49 -3.94
C LYS A 319 -21.09 -11.80 -4.13
N ALA A 320 -20.36 -11.87 -5.23
CA ALA A 320 -19.37 -12.91 -5.43
C ALA A 320 -18.03 -12.46 -4.82
N TYR A 321 -17.35 -13.37 -4.12
CA TYR A 321 -16.02 -13.15 -3.59
C TYR A 321 -15.06 -14.08 -4.30
N MET A 322 -14.05 -13.50 -4.93
CA MET A 322 -13.05 -14.24 -5.68
C MET A 322 -11.67 -14.08 -5.04
N VAL A 323 -11.01 -15.21 -4.81
CA VAL A 323 -9.63 -15.27 -4.33
C VAL A 323 -8.78 -15.85 -5.45
N LEU A 324 -7.71 -15.14 -5.81
CA LEU A 324 -6.80 -15.55 -6.88
C LEU A 324 -5.54 -16.18 -6.31
N GLU A 325 -5.01 -17.19 -6.99
CA GLU A 325 -3.68 -17.69 -6.71
C GLU A 325 -2.60 -16.68 -7.09
N GLN A 326 -1.42 -16.81 -6.47
CA GLN A 326 -0.27 -15.96 -6.74
C GLN A 326 0.12 -15.99 -8.24
N SER A 327 -0.03 -17.15 -8.89
CA SER A 327 0.30 -17.37 -10.30
C SER A 327 -0.84 -17.08 -11.28
N ALA A 328 -1.96 -16.52 -10.80
CA ALA A 328 -3.12 -16.20 -11.61
C ALA A 328 -2.84 -15.01 -12.56
N THR A 329 -3.23 -15.20 -13.82
CA THR A 329 -3.14 -14.25 -14.93
C THR A 329 -4.45 -13.46 -15.08
N GLY A 330 -4.50 -12.56 -16.06
CA GLY A 330 -5.74 -11.91 -16.47
C GLY A 330 -6.80 -12.88 -16.99
N GLU A 331 -6.38 -13.98 -17.63
CA GLU A 331 -7.29 -15.02 -18.13
C GLU A 331 -7.96 -15.78 -16.98
N ASP A 332 -7.20 -16.15 -15.95
CA ASP A 332 -7.75 -16.80 -14.75
C ASP A 332 -8.78 -15.89 -14.05
N ALA A 333 -8.50 -14.58 -13.97
CA ALA A 333 -9.46 -13.61 -13.44
C ALA A 333 -10.73 -13.54 -14.32
N LEU A 334 -10.58 -13.44 -15.64
CA LEU A 334 -11.70 -13.41 -16.59
C LEU A 334 -12.60 -14.65 -16.47
N ARG A 335 -12.01 -15.84 -16.31
CA ARG A 335 -12.75 -17.10 -16.07
C ARG A 335 -13.62 -16.99 -14.82
N GLY A 336 -13.03 -16.60 -13.69
CA GLY A 336 -13.75 -16.47 -12.44
C GLY A 336 -14.86 -15.39 -12.48
N TRP A 337 -14.65 -14.29 -13.20
CA TRP A 337 -15.70 -13.29 -13.43
C TRP A 337 -16.86 -13.82 -14.29
N LEU A 338 -16.58 -14.61 -15.32
CA LEU A 338 -17.63 -15.23 -16.13
C LEU A 338 -18.45 -16.23 -15.31
N VAL A 339 -17.80 -17.07 -14.50
CA VAL A 339 -18.52 -17.97 -13.59
C VAL A 339 -19.41 -17.17 -12.65
N ALA A 340 -18.91 -16.08 -12.06
CA ALA A 340 -19.70 -15.22 -11.18
C ALA A 340 -20.90 -14.57 -11.89
N ALA A 341 -20.69 -14.06 -13.11
CA ALA A 341 -21.74 -13.44 -13.89
C ALA A 341 -22.83 -14.45 -14.27
N PHE A 342 -22.46 -15.64 -14.75
CA PHE A 342 -23.42 -16.70 -15.07
C PHE A 342 -24.14 -17.24 -13.85
N ALA A 343 -23.43 -17.45 -12.73
CA ALA A 343 -24.06 -17.88 -11.48
C ALA A 343 -25.10 -16.85 -11.00
N SER A 344 -24.76 -15.56 -11.03
CA SER A 344 -25.70 -14.50 -10.65
C SER A 344 -26.92 -14.42 -11.57
N ASP A 345 -26.77 -14.67 -12.87
CA ASP A 345 -27.87 -14.68 -13.84
C ASP A 345 -28.81 -15.89 -13.63
N MET A 346 -28.22 -17.06 -13.39
CA MET A 346 -28.94 -18.30 -13.08
C MET A 346 -29.69 -18.21 -11.74
N GLU A 347 -29.07 -17.66 -10.69
CA GLU A 347 -29.74 -17.45 -9.40
C GLU A 347 -30.93 -16.49 -9.51
N ARG A 348 -30.80 -15.40 -10.28
CA ARG A 348 -31.90 -14.46 -10.54
C ARG A 348 -33.06 -15.12 -11.29
N SER A 349 -32.75 -16.12 -12.13
CA SER A 349 -33.73 -16.92 -12.87
C SER A 349 -34.36 -18.04 -12.03
N GLY A 350 -33.99 -18.18 -10.75
CA GLY A 350 -34.52 -19.19 -9.83
C GLY A 350 -33.96 -20.60 -10.06
N ALA A 351 -32.78 -20.72 -10.65
CA ALA A 351 -32.19 -22.00 -11.02
C ALA A 351 -31.66 -22.77 -9.79
N GLY A 352 -32.52 -23.46 -9.03
CA GLY A 352 -32.09 -24.52 -8.10
C GLY A 352 -31.10 -24.16 -6.97
N PRO A 353 -30.48 -25.18 -6.33
CA PRO A 353 -29.49 -25.00 -5.26
C PRO A 353 -28.20 -24.27 -5.73
N ARG A 354 -27.55 -23.53 -4.83
CA ARG A 354 -26.35 -22.73 -5.17
C ARG A 354 -25.18 -23.54 -5.74
N ASP A 355 -24.96 -24.74 -5.22
CA ASP A 355 -23.83 -25.57 -5.68
C ASP A 355 -24.06 -26.12 -7.09
N THR A 356 -25.31 -26.42 -7.45
CA THR A 356 -25.65 -26.80 -8.83
C THR A 356 -25.53 -25.61 -9.77
N VAL A 357 -25.98 -24.42 -9.35
CA VAL A 357 -25.79 -23.18 -10.13
C VAL A 357 -24.32 -22.92 -10.43
N LEU A 358 -23.46 -23.06 -9.42
CA LEU A 358 -22.04 -22.77 -9.56
C LEU A 358 -21.36 -23.75 -10.54
N ASN A 359 -21.74 -25.03 -10.49
CA ASN A 359 -21.29 -26.03 -11.46
C ASN A 359 -21.79 -25.74 -12.89
N ASP A 360 -23.07 -25.41 -13.05
CA ASP A 360 -23.65 -25.10 -14.37
C ASP A 360 -23.03 -23.82 -14.96
N ALA A 361 -22.79 -22.81 -14.13
CA ALA A 361 -22.10 -21.58 -14.50
C ALA A 361 -20.66 -21.85 -14.96
N TYR A 362 -19.97 -22.79 -14.32
CA TYR A 362 -18.62 -23.21 -14.71
C TYR A 362 -18.60 -23.96 -16.04
N GLN A 363 -19.52 -24.91 -16.25
CA GLN A 363 -19.64 -25.60 -17.53
C GLN A 363 -19.96 -24.62 -18.67
N LYS A 364 -20.83 -23.64 -18.41
CA LYS A 364 -21.13 -22.57 -19.37
C LYS A 364 -19.89 -21.73 -19.66
N MET A 365 -19.14 -21.33 -18.63
CA MET A 365 -17.88 -20.60 -18.78
C MET A 365 -16.89 -21.37 -19.66
N GLU A 366 -16.64 -22.64 -19.38
CA GLU A 366 -15.75 -23.50 -20.17
C GLU A 366 -16.14 -23.52 -21.66
N SER A 367 -17.44 -23.60 -21.95
CA SER A 367 -17.93 -23.63 -23.34
C SER A 367 -17.71 -22.32 -24.11
N VAL A 368 -17.78 -21.16 -23.44
CA VAL A 368 -17.70 -19.84 -24.08
C VAL A 368 -16.31 -19.22 -24.02
N PHE A 369 -15.47 -19.64 -23.07
CA PHE A 369 -14.21 -19.00 -22.77
C PHE A 369 -13.24 -18.89 -23.96
N PRO A 370 -13.06 -19.92 -24.81
CA PRO A 370 -12.15 -19.82 -25.95
C PRO A 370 -12.52 -18.70 -26.92
N MET A 371 -13.82 -18.52 -27.20
CA MET A 371 -14.32 -17.44 -28.06
C MET A 371 -14.18 -16.09 -27.36
N PHE A 372 -14.56 -16.01 -26.09
CA PHE A 372 -14.46 -14.80 -25.29
C PHE A 372 -13.02 -14.28 -25.18
N VAL A 373 -12.07 -15.12 -24.78
CA VAL A 373 -10.67 -14.70 -24.60
C VAL A 373 -10.03 -14.31 -25.93
N SER A 374 -10.43 -14.95 -27.04
CA SER A 374 -9.99 -14.58 -28.38
C SER A 374 -10.49 -13.18 -28.76
N GLU A 375 -11.75 -12.85 -28.49
CA GLU A 375 -12.30 -11.50 -28.72
C GLU A 375 -11.62 -10.46 -27.81
N VAL A 376 -11.42 -10.77 -26.52
CA VAL A 376 -10.71 -9.89 -25.57
C VAL A 376 -9.31 -9.53 -26.09
N LYS A 377 -8.53 -10.54 -26.50
CA LYS A 377 -7.19 -10.34 -27.08
C LYS A 377 -7.26 -9.59 -28.42
N GLY A 378 -8.19 -9.96 -29.29
CA GLY A 378 -8.40 -9.33 -30.60
C GLY A 378 -8.78 -7.85 -30.51
N ARG A 379 -9.42 -7.44 -29.42
CA ARG A 379 -9.76 -6.04 -29.10
C ARG A 379 -8.61 -5.25 -28.45
N GLY A 380 -7.46 -5.89 -28.22
CA GLY A 380 -6.25 -5.24 -27.73
C GLY A 380 -6.07 -5.23 -26.20
N TRP A 381 -6.83 -6.04 -25.46
CA TRP A 381 -6.63 -6.21 -24.01
C TRP A 381 -5.42 -7.10 -23.71
N TYR A 382 -4.64 -6.70 -22.71
CA TYR A 382 -3.55 -7.51 -22.19
C TYR A 382 -4.05 -8.47 -21.11
N THR A 383 -4.07 -9.77 -21.43
CA THR A 383 -4.60 -10.83 -20.55
C THR A 383 -3.52 -11.58 -19.76
N GLY A 384 -2.24 -11.30 -20.01
CA GLY A 384 -1.13 -11.98 -19.34
C GLY A 384 -1.01 -11.65 -17.84
N GLN A 385 -1.59 -10.54 -17.40
CA GLN A 385 -1.53 -10.08 -16.02
C GLN A 385 -2.88 -9.50 -15.58
N PHE A 386 -3.22 -9.74 -14.31
CA PHE A 386 -4.33 -9.08 -13.62
C PHE A 386 -3.78 -8.19 -12.51
N LEU A 387 -4.15 -6.91 -12.51
CA LEU A 387 -3.71 -5.92 -11.54
C LEU A 387 -4.84 -5.69 -10.52
N ASP A 388 -4.80 -6.47 -9.43
CA ASP A 388 -5.81 -6.38 -8.38
C ASP A 388 -5.59 -5.20 -7.43
N GLY A 389 -4.35 -4.83 -7.06
CA GLY A 389 -4.03 -3.61 -6.30
C GLY A 389 -3.87 -3.80 -4.79
N ASN A 390 -2.73 -4.35 -4.35
CA ASN A 390 -2.40 -4.74 -2.97
C ASN A 390 -3.36 -5.77 -2.34
N HIS A 391 -4.07 -6.52 -3.17
CA HIS A 391 -5.06 -7.49 -2.75
C HIS A 391 -4.42 -8.84 -2.36
N SER A 392 -5.09 -9.58 -1.46
CA SER A 392 -4.57 -10.85 -0.96
C SER A 392 -4.68 -11.93 -2.02
N ARG A 393 -3.54 -12.43 -2.50
CA ARG A 393 -3.44 -13.67 -3.27
C ARG A 393 -3.05 -14.84 -2.38
N ILE A 394 -3.29 -16.05 -2.85
CA ILE A 394 -2.93 -17.28 -2.14
C ILE A 394 -1.82 -18.03 -2.87
N ALA A 395 -0.85 -18.53 -2.13
CA ALA A 395 0.15 -19.45 -2.64
C ALA A 395 0.04 -20.74 -1.83
N TYR A 396 -0.07 -21.87 -2.53
CA TYR A 396 -0.07 -23.16 -1.89
C TYR A 396 1.37 -23.63 -1.74
N THR A 397 1.76 -24.03 -0.54
CA THR A 397 3.02 -24.73 -0.32
C THR A 397 2.95 -26.04 -1.08
N LYS A 398 3.92 -26.31 -1.97
CA LYS A 398 4.11 -27.67 -2.46
C LYS A 398 4.36 -28.54 -1.24
N SER A 399 3.52 -29.54 -1.00
CA SER A 399 3.85 -30.61 -0.08
C SER A 399 5.09 -31.30 -0.66
N GLU A 400 6.20 -31.24 0.08
CA GLU A 400 7.40 -32.05 -0.22
C GLU A 400 7.09 -33.54 -0.10
#